data_AF-A0A941UV98-F1
#
_entry.id   AF-A0A941UV98-F1
#
_cell.length_a   1.000
_cell.length_b   1.000
_cell.length_c   1.000
_cell.angle_alpha   90.00
_cell.angle_beta   90.00
_cell.angle_gamma   90.00
#
_symmetry.space_group_name_H-M   'P 1'
#
loop_
_entity.id
_entity.type
_entity.pdbx_description
1 polymer ?
#
loop_
_entity_poly.entity_id
_entity_poly.type
_entity_poly.pdbx_seq_one_letter_code
_entity_poly.pdbx_strand_id
1 'polypeptide(L)'
;MALYEKLGIGGIVRMNAFDGSKREVVAVGVRNSVGQDFNPKDKTLWFTDNQTDGMGDDTPPGELNRVTKPGQHFGYPYMHGRNVKIAGTSAAPDLKDMKEPANWVPPQIEFPAHQAQLGMAFYDGKMFPAKYQGGIFVAAHGSWNRTTPTGALINFVSLKADGTADRSEVFAEGWLDPNTNTYRGRPVDVAVMKDGSLLVSDDYAGAIYRISYQQ
;
A
#
# COMPACT_ATOMS: atom_id res chain seq x y z
N MET A 1 12.43 -17.27 -11.58
CA MET A 1 12.24 -15.80 -11.58
C MET A 1 12.01 -15.23 -12.96
N ALA A 2 12.86 -15.48 -13.96
CA ALA A 2 12.65 -14.95 -15.33
C ALA A 2 11.25 -15.22 -15.92
N LEU A 3 10.65 -16.39 -15.63
CA LEU A 3 9.27 -16.67 -16.02
C LEU A 3 8.25 -15.78 -15.30
N TYR A 4 8.40 -15.56 -13.99
CA TYR A 4 7.48 -14.73 -13.21
C TYR A 4 7.61 -13.26 -13.57
N GLU A 5 8.81 -12.77 -13.83
CA GLU A 5 9.05 -11.42 -14.35
C GLU A 5 8.41 -11.22 -15.72
N LYS A 6 8.50 -12.22 -16.61
CA LYS A 6 7.83 -12.19 -17.92
C LYS A 6 6.29 -12.24 -17.79
N LEU A 7 5.79 -13.08 -16.88
CA LEU A 7 4.36 -13.25 -16.64
C LEU A 7 3.76 -12.21 -15.69
N GLY A 8 4.56 -11.36 -15.03
CA GLY A 8 4.09 -10.38 -14.06
C GLY A 8 3.48 -10.98 -12.79
N ILE A 9 3.80 -12.24 -12.44
CA ILE A 9 3.40 -12.81 -11.14
C ILE A 9 4.25 -12.13 -10.07
N GLY A 10 3.60 -11.62 -9.01
CA GLY A 10 4.28 -10.77 -8.04
C GLY A 10 4.73 -9.44 -8.67
N GLY A 11 3.86 -8.84 -9.48
CA GLY A 11 4.12 -7.62 -10.23
C GLY A 11 2.82 -6.94 -10.67
N ILE A 12 2.97 -5.80 -11.34
CA ILE A 12 1.86 -5.01 -11.89
C ILE A 12 1.93 -5.05 -13.41
N VAL A 13 0.81 -5.35 -14.05
CA VAL A 13 0.69 -5.47 -15.51
C VAL A 13 -0.24 -4.40 -16.04
N ARG A 14 0.15 -3.77 -17.15
CA ARG A 14 -0.69 -2.88 -17.96
C ARG A 14 -1.08 -3.58 -19.24
N MET A 15 -2.30 -3.34 -19.70
CA MET A 15 -2.77 -3.74 -21.03
C MET A 15 -3.80 -2.73 -21.55
N ASN A 16 -4.10 -2.79 -22.85
CA ASN A 16 -5.21 -2.06 -23.42
C ASN A 16 -6.52 -2.58 -22.79
N ALA A 17 -7.29 -1.67 -22.19
CA ALA A 17 -8.51 -2.02 -21.48
C ALA A 17 -9.63 -2.59 -22.37
N PHE A 18 -9.60 -2.33 -23.69
CA PHE A 18 -10.67 -2.75 -24.60
C PHE A 18 -10.43 -4.12 -25.22
N ASP A 19 -9.19 -4.46 -25.57
CA ASP A 19 -8.84 -5.66 -26.34
C ASP A 19 -7.75 -6.52 -25.69
N GLY A 20 -7.21 -6.12 -24.54
CA GLY A 20 -6.13 -6.84 -23.84
C GLY A 20 -4.78 -6.80 -24.55
N SER A 21 -4.65 -6.09 -25.69
CA SER A 21 -3.40 -5.94 -26.42
C SER A 21 -2.39 -5.08 -25.64
N LYS A 22 -1.15 -4.97 -26.15
CA LYS A 22 -0.08 -4.16 -25.54
C LYS A 22 0.18 -4.50 -24.07
N ARG A 23 0.04 -5.78 -23.72
CA ARG A 23 0.36 -6.27 -22.38
C ARG A 23 1.82 -6.00 -22.04
N GLU A 24 2.07 -5.39 -20.90
CA GLU A 24 3.38 -4.98 -20.42
C GLU A 24 3.48 -5.20 -18.91
N VAL A 25 4.61 -5.72 -18.44
CA VAL A 25 4.92 -5.80 -17.02
C VAL A 25 5.53 -4.46 -16.59
N VAL A 26 4.79 -3.70 -15.80
CA VAL A 26 5.13 -2.33 -15.37
C VAL A 26 6.01 -2.34 -14.13
N ALA A 27 5.75 -3.27 -13.20
CA ALA A 27 6.54 -3.47 -11.99
C ALA A 27 6.69 -4.95 -11.71
N VAL A 28 7.80 -5.34 -11.10
CA VAL A 28 8.08 -6.70 -10.62
C VAL A 28 8.55 -6.65 -9.16
N GLY A 29 8.54 -7.80 -8.50
CA GLY A 29 8.97 -7.89 -7.11
C GLY A 29 8.05 -7.16 -6.14
N VAL A 30 6.76 -7.27 -6.39
CA VAL A 30 5.65 -6.79 -5.57
C VAL A 30 4.95 -8.02 -4.98
N ARG A 31 4.74 -8.10 -3.67
CA ARG A 31 4.17 -9.30 -3.05
C ARG A 31 2.68 -9.42 -3.32
N ASN A 32 1.91 -8.46 -2.84
CA ASN A 32 0.46 -8.42 -2.90
C ASN A 32 -0.03 -6.96 -2.81
N SER A 33 -0.01 -6.30 -3.95
CA SER A 33 -0.55 -4.96 -4.11
C SER A 33 -2.04 -5.00 -4.42
N VAL A 34 -2.82 -4.32 -3.58
CA VAL A 34 -4.29 -4.23 -3.72
C VAL A 34 -4.69 -2.80 -4.06
N GLY A 35 -4.11 -1.81 -3.38
CA GLY A 35 -4.40 -0.40 -3.58
C GLY A 35 -3.45 0.20 -4.58
N GLN A 36 -3.97 0.90 -5.58
CA GLN A 36 -3.16 1.64 -6.55
C GLN A 36 -3.90 2.84 -7.09
N ASP A 37 -3.17 3.92 -7.36
CA ASP A 37 -3.70 5.11 -8.01
C ASP A 37 -2.59 5.84 -8.78
N PHE A 38 -2.98 6.71 -9.71
CA PHE A 38 -2.06 7.54 -10.47
C PHE A 38 -2.04 8.95 -9.89
N ASN A 39 -0.85 9.43 -9.56
CA ASN A 39 -0.69 10.80 -9.09
C ASN A 39 -1.23 11.77 -10.16
N PRO A 40 -2.21 12.64 -9.82
CA PRO A 40 -2.88 13.48 -10.81
C PRO A 40 -1.94 14.51 -11.45
N LYS A 41 -0.85 14.89 -10.76
CA LYS A 41 0.12 15.90 -11.19
C LYS A 41 1.12 15.36 -12.22
N ASP A 42 1.68 14.18 -11.99
CA ASP A 42 2.80 13.65 -12.80
C ASP A 42 2.51 12.30 -13.47
N LYS A 43 1.33 11.72 -13.21
CA LYS A 43 0.85 10.45 -13.76
C LYS A 43 1.70 9.24 -13.38
N THR A 44 2.56 9.35 -12.36
CA THR A 44 3.27 8.20 -11.80
C THR A 44 2.30 7.27 -11.09
N LEU A 45 2.51 5.96 -11.23
CA LEU A 45 1.74 4.94 -10.54
C LEU A 45 2.24 4.81 -9.10
N TRP A 46 1.33 4.86 -8.14
CA TRP A 46 1.57 4.57 -6.74
C TRP A 46 0.75 3.37 -6.32
N PHE A 47 1.29 2.58 -5.40
CA PHE A 47 0.62 1.35 -4.97
C PHE A 47 1.02 0.94 -3.56
N THR A 48 0.10 0.30 -2.84
CA THR A 48 0.38 -0.34 -1.55
C THR A 48 0.94 -1.74 -1.77
N ASP A 49 1.75 -2.26 -0.85
CA ASP A 49 2.18 -3.66 -0.88
C ASP A 49 2.07 -4.30 0.51
N ASN A 50 1.45 -5.48 0.58
CA ASN A 50 1.27 -6.26 1.80
C ASN A 50 2.43 -7.24 1.95
N GLN A 51 3.09 -7.20 3.10
CA GLN A 51 4.38 -7.84 3.30
C GLN A 51 4.35 -9.32 3.66
N THR A 52 5.52 -9.95 3.70
CA THR A 52 5.69 -11.36 4.07
C THR A 52 5.21 -11.66 5.48
N ASP A 53 4.51 -12.78 5.62
CA ASP A 53 3.99 -13.28 6.89
C ASP A 53 4.98 -14.20 7.62
N GLY A 54 4.85 -14.33 8.94
CA GLY A 54 5.56 -15.34 9.73
C GLY A 54 6.99 -14.97 10.12
N MET A 55 7.30 -13.67 10.15
CA MET A 55 8.61 -13.14 10.55
C MET A 55 8.60 -12.40 11.90
N GLY A 56 7.47 -12.43 12.61
CA GLY A 56 7.27 -11.77 13.91
C GLY A 56 6.31 -10.57 13.82
N ASP A 57 6.00 -10.00 14.98
CA ASP A 57 4.92 -9.01 15.13
C ASP A 57 5.22 -7.63 14.53
N ASP A 58 6.51 -7.30 14.37
CA ASP A 58 6.97 -5.96 14.03
C ASP A 58 7.82 -5.94 12.75
N THR A 59 7.81 -7.03 11.96
CA THR A 59 8.53 -7.13 10.70
C THR A 59 7.88 -8.14 9.75
N PRO A 60 7.98 -7.95 8.42
CA PRO A 60 8.46 -6.74 7.73
C PRO A 60 7.47 -5.57 7.82
N PRO A 61 7.85 -4.34 7.42
CA PRO A 61 6.91 -3.22 7.31
C PRO A 61 5.94 -3.42 6.14
N GLY A 62 4.76 -2.80 6.18
CA GLY A 62 3.95 -2.60 4.97
C GLY A 62 4.51 -1.47 4.12
N GLU A 63 4.10 -1.33 2.86
CA GLU A 63 4.73 -0.37 1.94
C GLU A 63 3.75 0.50 1.17
N LEU A 64 4.16 1.74 0.92
CA LEU A 64 3.68 2.56 -0.19
C LEU A 64 4.82 2.76 -1.18
N ASN A 65 4.59 2.38 -2.43
CA ASN A 65 5.56 2.36 -3.50
C ASN A 65 5.18 3.31 -4.64
N ARG A 66 6.18 3.70 -5.43
CA ARG A 66 6.02 4.56 -6.62
C ARG A 66 6.80 3.99 -7.80
N VAL A 67 6.12 3.75 -8.91
CA VAL A 67 6.75 3.42 -10.19
C VAL A 67 7.11 4.70 -10.93
N THR A 68 8.40 4.89 -11.19
CA THR A 68 8.91 6.01 -11.98
C THR A 68 9.34 5.58 -13.37
N LYS A 69 9.62 4.28 -13.59
CA LYS A 69 9.97 3.70 -14.88
C LYS A 69 9.42 2.26 -14.99
N PRO A 70 8.93 1.83 -16.16
CA PRO A 70 8.52 0.44 -16.36
C PRO A 70 9.66 -0.55 -16.09
N GLY A 71 9.30 -1.73 -15.58
CA GLY A 71 10.24 -2.82 -15.28
C GLY A 71 11.02 -2.65 -13.97
N GLN A 72 10.69 -1.65 -13.15
CA GLN A 72 11.30 -1.51 -11.81
C GLN A 72 10.98 -2.71 -10.92
N HIS A 73 11.97 -3.13 -10.15
CA HIS A 73 11.87 -4.23 -9.18
C HIS A 73 11.70 -3.66 -7.77
N PHE A 74 10.70 -4.09 -7.01
CA PHE A 74 10.37 -3.54 -5.68
C PHE A 74 10.84 -4.39 -4.49
N GLY A 75 11.52 -5.50 -4.77
CA GLY A 75 12.37 -6.19 -3.80
C GLY A 75 11.89 -7.59 -3.47
N TYR A 76 10.58 -7.83 -3.44
CA TYR A 76 10.03 -9.17 -3.14
C TYR A 76 10.43 -10.19 -4.23
N PRO A 77 10.67 -11.48 -3.92
CA PRO A 77 10.66 -12.14 -2.61
C PRO A 77 12.00 -12.06 -1.86
N TYR A 78 12.90 -11.14 -2.24
CA TYR A 78 14.24 -11.04 -1.66
C TYR A 78 14.28 -10.11 -0.46
N MET A 79 13.73 -8.91 -0.65
CA MET A 79 13.73 -7.82 0.29
C MET A 79 12.30 -7.31 0.49
N HIS A 80 12.06 -6.74 1.65
CA HIS A 80 10.90 -5.92 1.97
C HIS A 80 11.36 -4.71 2.79
N GLY A 81 10.59 -3.63 2.78
CA GLY A 81 11.00 -2.35 3.32
C GLY A 81 12.28 -1.85 2.66
N ARG A 82 13.06 -1.08 3.41
CA ARG A 82 14.35 -0.51 2.99
C ARG A 82 15.51 -1.48 3.21
N ASN A 83 15.38 -2.43 4.13
CA ASN A 83 16.51 -3.25 4.58
C ASN A 83 16.13 -4.63 5.19
N VAL A 84 14.89 -5.11 5.03
CA VAL A 84 14.49 -6.42 5.60
C VAL A 84 14.70 -7.52 4.57
N LYS A 85 15.65 -8.42 4.84
CA LYS A 85 15.89 -9.59 4.01
C LYS A 85 14.87 -10.69 4.30
N ILE A 86 14.21 -11.17 3.24
CA ILE A 86 13.20 -12.24 3.27
C ILE A 86 13.82 -13.56 2.81
N ALA A 87 14.56 -13.54 1.70
CA ALA A 87 15.14 -14.74 1.12
C ALA A 87 16.14 -15.42 2.08
N GLY A 88 15.92 -16.71 2.35
CA GLY A 88 16.73 -17.51 3.27
C GLY A 88 16.33 -17.42 4.74
N THR A 89 15.30 -16.64 5.09
CA THR A 89 14.69 -16.67 6.43
C THR A 89 13.76 -17.88 6.57
N SER A 90 13.22 -18.11 7.77
CA SER A 90 12.21 -19.16 8.00
C SER A 90 10.94 -18.99 7.16
N ALA A 91 10.61 -17.76 6.73
CA ALA A 91 9.47 -17.49 5.87
C ALA A 91 9.74 -17.84 4.40
N ALA A 92 11.01 -17.96 3.99
CA ALA A 92 11.39 -18.28 2.61
C ALA A 92 12.75 -19.04 2.55
N PRO A 93 12.86 -20.22 3.18
CA PRO A 93 14.14 -20.95 3.31
C PRO A 93 14.67 -21.42 1.95
N ASP A 94 13.78 -21.73 1.02
CA ASP A 94 14.12 -22.21 -0.33
C ASP A 94 14.80 -21.14 -1.20
N LEU A 95 14.75 -19.87 -0.79
CA LEU A 95 15.34 -18.76 -1.53
C LEU A 95 16.77 -18.41 -1.05
N LYS A 96 17.34 -19.17 -0.10
CA LYS A 96 18.63 -18.84 0.56
C LYS A 96 19.80 -18.61 -0.42
N ASP A 97 19.83 -19.34 -1.53
CA ASP A 97 20.91 -19.30 -2.52
C ASP A 97 20.60 -18.36 -3.70
N MET A 98 19.45 -17.67 -3.65
CA MET A 98 19.05 -16.78 -4.75
C MET A 98 19.73 -15.42 -4.64
N LYS A 99 20.24 -14.96 -5.78
CA LYS A 99 20.86 -13.64 -5.89
C LYS A 99 19.80 -12.55 -5.88
N GLU A 100 19.99 -11.57 -5.01
CA GLU A 100 19.16 -10.37 -4.89
C GLU A 100 19.26 -9.50 -6.16
N PRO A 101 18.18 -8.79 -6.53
CA PRO A 101 18.21 -7.83 -7.63
C PRO A 101 19.20 -6.69 -7.31
N ALA A 102 20.11 -6.39 -8.25
CA ALA A 102 21.14 -5.37 -8.01
C ALA A 102 20.58 -3.95 -7.83
N ASN A 103 19.41 -3.66 -8.42
CA ASN A 103 18.82 -2.32 -8.47
C ASN A 103 17.31 -2.36 -8.15
N TRP A 104 16.95 -2.85 -6.97
CA TRP A 104 15.56 -2.72 -6.52
C TRP A 104 15.27 -1.32 -5.98
N VAL A 105 14.00 -0.94 -5.98
CA VAL A 105 13.50 0.38 -5.60
C VAL A 105 12.92 0.30 -4.19
N PRO A 106 13.45 1.06 -3.21
CA PRO A 106 12.88 1.07 -1.87
C PRO A 106 11.54 1.81 -1.82
N PRO A 107 10.69 1.50 -0.83
CA PRO A 107 9.40 2.14 -0.69
C PRO A 107 9.51 3.63 -0.39
N GLN A 108 8.47 4.37 -0.76
CA GLN A 108 8.32 5.78 -0.42
C GLN A 108 7.99 5.95 1.06
N ILE A 109 7.10 5.11 1.60
CA ILE A 109 6.76 5.02 3.02
C ILE A 109 6.81 3.55 3.45
N GLU A 110 7.36 3.31 4.64
CA GLU A 110 7.19 2.07 5.39
C GLU A 110 6.10 2.28 6.44
N PHE A 111 5.08 1.43 6.44
CA PHE A 111 4.05 1.40 7.46
C PHE A 111 4.38 0.37 8.54
N PRO A 112 3.77 0.47 9.74
CA PRO A 112 3.87 -0.57 10.75
C PRO A 112 3.46 -1.94 10.19
N ALA A 113 4.15 -2.98 10.67
CA ALA A 113 3.92 -4.33 10.23
C ALA A 113 2.46 -4.76 10.43
N HIS A 114 1.95 -5.46 9.43
CA HIS A 114 0.71 -6.24 9.40
C HIS A 114 -0.55 -5.40 9.34
N GLN A 115 -0.45 -4.07 9.19
CA GLN A 115 -1.63 -3.20 9.11
C GLN A 115 -2.47 -3.38 7.84
N ALA A 116 -1.93 -4.07 6.84
CA ALA A 116 -2.59 -4.42 5.59
C ALA A 116 -3.18 -3.23 4.84
N GLN A 117 -2.33 -2.42 4.21
CA GLN A 117 -2.79 -1.31 3.37
C GLN A 117 -3.42 -1.85 2.08
N LEU A 118 -4.76 -1.80 2.00
CA LEU A 118 -5.52 -2.43 0.92
C LEU A 118 -5.96 -1.44 -0.16
N GLY A 119 -6.23 -0.19 0.18
CA GLY A 119 -6.79 0.78 -0.76
C GLY A 119 -6.15 2.15 -0.59
N MET A 120 -6.14 2.93 -1.66
CA MET A 120 -5.57 4.27 -1.64
C MET A 120 -6.16 5.18 -2.71
N ALA A 121 -6.18 6.48 -2.44
CA ALA A 121 -6.56 7.49 -3.42
C ALA A 121 -5.76 8.78 -3.19
N PHE A 122 -5.36 9.43 -4.28
CA PHE A 122 -4.88 10.81 -4.22
C PHE A 122 -6.02 11.76 -3.86
N TYR A 123 -5.77 12.72 -2.96
CA TYR A 123 -6.75 13.71 -2.59
C TYR A 123 -6.66 14.96 -3.48
N ASP A 124 -7.66 15.12 -4.35
CA ASP A 124 -7.84 16.27 -5.24
C ASP A 124 -8.98 17.21 -4.80
N GLY A 125 -9.65 16.88 -3.70
CA GLY A 125 -10.71 17.68 -3.09
C GLY A 125 -10.19 18.90 -2.32
N LYS A 126 -11.13 19.76 -1.90
CA LYS A 126 -10.85 20.98 -1.11
C LYS A 126 -11.61 21.05 0.22
N MET A 127 -12.38 20.02 0.57
CA MET A 127 -13.16 19.99 1.79
C MET A 127 -12.26 19.89 3.02
N PHE A 128 -11.23 19.05 3.00
CA PHE A 128 -10.30 18.90 4.11
C PHE A 128 -9.29 20.06 4.17
N PRO A 129 -8.70 20.33 5.36
CA PRO A 129 -7.67 21.34 5.54
C PRO A 129 -6.54 21.25 4.51
N ALA A 130 -5.93 22.41 4.20
CA ALA A 130 -4.90 22.53 3.16
C ALA A 130 -3.74 21.52 3.28
N LYS A 131 -3.39 21.09 4.50
CA LYS A 131 -2.36 20.07 4.73
C LYS A 131 -2.65 18.71 4.08
N TYR A 132 -3.91 18.41 3.77
CA TYR A 132 -4.33 17.15 3.14
C TYR A 132 -4.34 17.21 1.61
N GLN A 133 -4.35 18.41 1.03
CA GLN A 133 -4.55 18.61 -0.41
C GLN A 133 -3.32 18.15 -1.21
N GLY A 134 -3.54 17.29 -2.21
CA GLY A 134 -2.48 16.72 -3.05
C GLY A 134 -1.70 15.56 -2.42
N GLY A 135 -2.06 15.12 -1.21
CA GLY A 135 -1.52 13.90 -0.60
C GLY A 135 -2.33 12.66 -0.95
N ILE A 136 -2.12 11.59 -0.19
CA ILE A 136 -2.68 10.26 -0.44
C ILE A 136 -3.39 9.78 0.82
N PHE A 137 -4.65 9.37 0.72
CA PHE A 137 -5.31 8.60 1.76
C PHE A 137 -5.09 7.12 1.50
N VAL A 138 -4.77 6.36 2.55
CA VAL A 138 -4.49 4.91 2.47
C VAL A 138 -5.29 4.18 3.54
N ALA A 139 -6.14 3.23 3.14
CA ALA A 139 -6.90 2.38 4.06
C ALA A 139 -6.04 1.22 4.55
N ALA A 140 -5.92 1.10 5.89
CA ALA A 140 -5.28 -0.03 6.55
C ALA A 140 -6.36 -0.94 7.17
N HIS A 141 -6.46 -2.15 6.66
CA HIS A 141 -7.52 -3.13 6.99
C HIS A 141 -7.35 -3.78 8.37
N GLY A 142 -6.14 -3.72 8.91
CA GLY A 142 -5.82 -4.27 10.22
C GLY A 142 -5.20 -5.65 10.16
N SER A 143 -4.35 -5.92 11.14
CA SER A 143 -3.54 -7.11 11.25
C SER A 143 -4.29 -8.36 11.70
N TRP A 144 -3.90 -9.49 11.12
CA TRP A 144 -4.25 -10.81 11.62
C TRP A 144 -3.01 -11.59 12.14
N ASN A 145 -1.81 -11.28 11.66
CA ASN A 145 -0.58 -12.05 11.87
C ASN A 145 0.39 -11.40 12.88
N ARG A 146 -0.14 -10.96 14.01
CA ARG A 146 0.63 -10.48 15.17
C ARG A 146 -0.16 -10.67 16.46
N THR A 147 0.51 -10.66 17.60
CA THR A 147 -0.11 -10.98 18.91
C THR A 147 -1.10 -9.91 19.36
N THR A 148 -0.71 -8.64 19.29
CA THR A 148 -1.62 -7.50 19.55
C THR A 148 -2.11 -6.97 18.21
N PRO A 149 -3.40 -6.76 17.95
CA PRO A 149 -3.83 -6.19 16.67
C PRO A 149 -3.36 -4.73 16.49
N THR A 150 -3.09 -4.30 15.24
CA THR A 150 -2.97 -2.87 14.86
C THR A 150 -3.60 -2.62 13.50
N GLY A 151 -3.73 -1.35 13.12
CA GLY A 151 -4.36 -0.93 11.88
C GLY A 151 -5.83 -0.63 12.10
N ALA A 152 -6.68 -1.01 11.14
CA ALA A 152 -8.08 -0.59 11.11
C ALA A 152 -8.22 0.93 11.24
N LEU A 153 -7.57 1.63 10.31
CA LEU A 153 -7.43 3.08 10.30
C LEU A 153 -7.20 3.59 8.87
N ILE A 154 -7.28 4.89 8.69
CA ILE A 154 -6.91 5.60 7.46
C ILE A 154 -5.63 6.38 7.73
N ASN A 155 -4.59 6.13 6.94
CA ASN A 155 -3.40 6.94 6.90
C ASN A 155 -3.57 8.09 5.91
N PHE A 156 -2.90 9.21 6.18
CA PHE A 156 -2.62 10.26 5.21
C PHE A 156 -1.12 10.37 4.97
N VAL A 157 -0.72 10.29 3.70
CA VAL A 157 0.66 10.50 3.27
C VAL A 157 0.77 11.83 2.51
N SER A 158 1.58 12.73 3.03
CA SER A 158 1.91 14.00 2.37
C SER A 158 3.01 13.82 1.33
N LEU A 159 2.99 14.66 0.29
CA LEU A 159 4.02 14.69 -0.74
C LEU A 159 4.84 15.99 -0.68
N LYS A 160 6.13 15.87 -0.99
CA LYS A 160 7.03 17.00 -1.20
C LYS A 160 6.78 17.66 -2.56
N ALA A 161 7.35 18.84 -2.77
CA ALA A 161 7.21 19.60 -4.01
C ALA A 161 7.68 18.81 -5.26
N ASP A 162 8.69 17.96 -5.11
CA ASP A 162 9.24 17.08 -6.15
C ASP A 162 8.40 15.81 -6.40
N GLY A 163 7.30 15.65 -5.67
CA GLY A 163 6.37 14.52 -5.79
C GLY A 163 6.83 13.26 -5.06
N THR A 164 7.92 13.27 -4.29
CA THR A 164 8.28 12.16 -3.39
C THR A 164 7.45 12.21 -2.09
N ALA A 165 7.28 11.07 -1.42
CA ALA A 165 6.59 11.06 -0.13
C ALA A 165 7.39 11.81 0.95
N ASP A 166 6.67 12.47 1.86
CA ASP A 166 7.24 13.14 3.02
C ASP A 166 7.00 12.33 4.31
N ARG A 167 5.78 12.42 4.85
CA ARG A 167 5.39 11.75 6.08
C ARG A 167 4.02 11.10 5.96
N SER A 168 3.83 10.04 6.74
CA SER A 168 2.54 9.42 7.02
C SER A 168 2.04 9.84 8.40
N GLU A 169 0.75 10.13 8.52
CA GLU A 169 0.06 10.35 9.79
C GLU A 169 -1.28 9.60 9.82
N VAL A 170 -1.80 9.29 11.01
CA VAL A 170 -3.17 8.76 11.13
C VAL A 170 -4.16 9.89 10.84
N PHE A 171 -5.06 9.66 9.88
CA PHE A 171 -6.14 10.58 9.52
C PHE A 171 -7.44 10.25 10.25
N ALA A 172 -7.79 8.96 10.31
CA ALA A 172 -8.98 8.49 11.01
C ALA A 172 -8.71 7.10 11.60
N GLU A 173 -9.19 6.86 12.82
CA GLU A 173 -9.08 5.58 13.52
C GLU A 173 -10.31 5.38 14.42
N GLY A 174 -10.36 4.24 15.14
CA GLY A 174 -11.46 3.91 16.06
C GLY A 174 -12.22 2.63 15.68
N TRP A 175 -11.83 1.97 14.58
CA TRP A 175 -12.34 0.66 14.20
C TRP A 175 -11.66 -0.49 14.95
N LEU A 176 -10.54 -0.25 15.64
CA LEU A 176 -9.94 -1.19 16.60
C LEU A 176 -10.19 -0.68 18.02
N ASP A 177 -10.82 -1.51 18.86
CA ASP A 177 -11.04 -1.18 20.27
C ASP A 177 -9.71 -1.29 21.06
N PRO A 178 -9.20 -0.20 21.64
CA PRO A 178 -7.89 -0.20 22.29
C PRO A 178 -7.87 -0.95 23.64
N ASN A 179 -9.03 -1.23 24.25
CA ASN A 179 -9.12 -1.92 25.52
C ASN A 179 -9.28 -3.43 25.33
N THR A 180 -10.00 -3.85 24.29
CA THR A 180 -10.35 -5.26 24.04
C THR A 180 -9.60 -5.87 22.86
N ASN A 181 -8.88 -5.08 22.07
CA ASN A 181 -8.24 -5.50 20.83
C ASN A 181 -9.22 -6.10 19.80
N THR A 182 -10.51 -5.76 19.90
CA THR A 182 -11.55 -6.27 19.00
C THR A 182 -11.79 -5.29 17.85
N TYR A 183 -11.83 -5.81 16.63
CA TYR A 183 -12.25 -5.04 15.46
C TYR A 183 -13.75 -4.75 15.50
N ARG A 184 -14.11 -3.48 15.36
CA ARG A 184 -15.47 -2.98 15.12
C ARG A 184 -15.74 -2.71 13.65
N GLY A 185 -14.68 -2.69 12.85
CA GLY A 185 -14.69 -2.59 11.40
C GLY A 185 -13.27 -2.71 10.84
N ARG A 186 -13.17 -2.83 9.53
CA ARG A 186 -11.90 -3.03 8.81
C ARG A 186 -11.93 -2.27 7.49
N PRO A 187 -11.38 -1.04 7.44
CA PRO A 187 -11.32 -0.23 6.23
C PRO A 187 -10.61 -0.97 5.08
N VAL A 188 -11.24 -1.04 3.91
CA VAL A 188 -10.69 -1.69 2.71
C VAL A 188 -10.16 -0.66 1.72
N ASP A 189 -11.02 0.25 1.27
CA ASP A 189 -10.67 1.23 0.23
C ASP A 189 -11.24 2.62 0.53
N VAL A 190 -10.68 3.62 -0.14
CA VAL A 190 -11.08 5.02 -0.04
C VAL A 190 -11.38 5.63 -1.40
N ALA A 191 -12.40 6.48 -1.46
CA ALA A 191 -12.73 7.22 -2.67
C ALA A 191 -13.07 8.67 -2.36
N VAL A 192 -12.55 9.60 -3.16
CA VAL A 192 -12.85 11.03 -3.03
C VAL A 192 -14.15 11.34 -3.77
N MET A 193 -15.12 11.89 -3.05
CA MET A 193 -16.39 12.35 -3.61
C MET A 193 -16.23 13.70 -4.30
N LYS A 194 -17.15 14.03 -5.22
CA LYS A 194 -17.14 15.31 -5.95
C LYS A 194 -17.17 16.55 -5.05
N ASP A 195 -17.75 16.44 -3.87
CA ASP A 195 -17.78 17.52 -2.88
C ASP A 195 -16.48 17.64 -2.06
N GLY A 196 -15.54 16.70 -2.23
CA GLY A 196 -14.29 16.61 -1.51
C GLY A 196 -14.34 15.78 -0.22
N SER A 197 -15.48 15.16 0.12
CA SER A 197 -15.56 14.19 1.22
C SER A 197 -14.92 12.85 0.86
N LEU A 198 -14.53 12.07 1.86
CA LEU A 198 -13.93 10.74 1.67
C LEU A 198 -14.96 9.65 1.97
N LEU A 199 -15.15 8.72 1.03
CA LEU A 199 -15.81 7.45 1.32
C LEU A 199 -14.77 6.45 1.80
N VAL A 200 -15.15 5.63 2.78
CA VAL A 200 -14.35 4.50 3.29
C VAL A 200 -15.23 3.26 3.25
N SER A 201 -14.79 2.22 2.55
CA SER A 201 -15.48 0.92 2.56
C SER A 201 -14.99 0.03 3.70
N ASP A 202 -15.88 -0.79 4.23
CA ASP A 202 -15.60 -1.71 5.34
C ASP A 202 -16.33 -3.03 5.12
N ASP A 203 -15.55 -4.07 4.82
CA ASP A 203 -16.05 -5.41 4.53
C ASP A 203 -16.45 -6.18 5.80
N TYR A 204 -15.85 -5.87 6.93
CA TYR A 204 -16.15 -6.49 8.22
C TYR A 204 -17.50 -6.03 8.76
N ALA A 205 -17.75 -4.72 8.70
CA ALA A 205 -19.01 -4.13 9.15
C ALA A 205 -20.10 -4.13 8.06
N GLY A 206 -19.75 -4.40 6.80
CA GLY A 206 -20.66 -4.31 5.66
C GLY A 206 -21.16 -2.88 5.42
N ALA A 207 -20.28 -1.89 5.59
CA ALA A 207 -20.64 -0.47 5.64
C ALA A 207 -19.81 0.38 4.66
N ILE A 208 -20.37 1.54 4.32
CA ILE A 208 -19.64 2.64 3.69
C ILE A 208 -19.75 3.85 4.61
N TYR A 209 -18.61 4.35 5.10
CA TYR A 209 -18.55 5.58 5.88
C TYR A 209 -18.30 6.77 4.95
N ARG A 210 -18.82 7.94 5.32
CA ARG A 210 -18.49 9.21 4.68
C ARG A 210 -17.86 10.13 5.73
N ILE A 211 -16.60 10.50 5.49
CA ILE A 211 -15.87 11.47 6.31
C ILE A 211 -15.95 12.82 5.61
N SER A 212 -16.54 13.79 6.30
CA SER A 212 -16.64 15.17 5.82
C SER A 212 -16.11 16.13 6.88
N TYR A 213 -15.65 17.31 6.45
CA TYR A 213 -15.13 18.34 7.32
C TYR A 213 -15.95 19.61 7.17
N GLN A 214 -16.44 20.12 8.30
CA GLN A 214 -17.08 21.43 8.39
C GLN A 214 -16.12 22.33 9.18
N GLN A 215 -15.80 23.48 8.59
CA GLN A 215 -14.99 24.52 9.23
C GLN A 215 -15.77 25.25 10.30
#